data_AF-A0A6M5YVN0-F1
#
_entry.id   AF-A0A6M5YVN0-F1
#
_cell.length_a   1.000
_cell.length_b   1.000
_cell.length_c   1.000
_cell.angle_alpha   90.00
_cell.angle_beta   90.00
_cell.angle_gamma   90.00
#
_symmetry.space_group_name_H-M   'P 1'
#
loop_
_entity.id
_entity.type
_entity.pdbx_description
1 polymer ?
#
loop_
_entity_poly.entity_id
_entity_poly.type
_entity_poly.pdbx_seq_one_letter_code
_entity_poly.pdbx_strand_id
1 'polypeptide(L)'
;MPIGERAAAVLALAYRANRAVLLEGPTGIGKSELVRQVAADLGIGFAVLDLSLLEPPDLIGLPVVEDGRTRYATPSSLPTAGAGLLLLEELNRADRTVQQPALQLLTARRLHEYELPPGWVPFAAINPEDGDYQVTPLDPALRCRFLELKVRADVRAWRDWAERNRLHPAVRRLAAAHDDLLDVIPPRTWTYVSQIVAVMAAGERADDLFLNDALGGYLPSAWVKRLRDELAKESEAASDAADAEVRPLLHRYHTDGSLQAKLRAMRDDGHTDHFHLLARRLLDVVDSAELLRLIDAGAFNFDSFDALLADLPGDLRASVQKAIGEQPAAARLLPLGPEQIADAQYATSARLASVAAWVNDPLKRHRAVILAKAVVRWLDSRSPTDMGILKQKRAAVAGLTAFARQVRDVGRHELDATLARHGIV
;
A
#
# COMPACT_ATOMS: atom_id res chain seq x y z
N MET A 1 2.71 26.32 -20.58
CA MET A 1 3.44 26.43 -19.30
C MET A 1 3.16 25.18 -18.47
N PRO A 2 4.16 24.50 -17.91
CA PRO A 2 3.93 23.43 -16.93
C PRO A 2 3.02 23.88 -15.78
N ILE A 3 2.04 23.06 -15.42
CA ILE A 3 1.33 23.24 -14.16
C ILE A 3 2.31 23.00 -13.00
N GLY A 4 2.29 23.85 -11.97
CA GLY A 4 3.25 23.79 -10.86
C GLY A 4 3.63 25.17 -10.34
N GLU A 5 4.76 25.27 -9.65
CA GLU A 5 5.18 26.48 -8.92
C GLU A 5 5.23 27.74 -9.78
N ARG A 6 5.73 27.62 -11.02
CA ARG A 6 5.78 28.78 -11.93
C ARG A 6 4.38 29.28 -12.30
N ALA A 7 3.45 28.37 -12.57
CA ALA A 7 2.07 28.74 -12.84
C ALA A 7 1.41 29.32 -11.59
N ALA A 8 1.64 28.73 -10.41
CA ALA A 8 1.16 29.25 -9.13
C ALA A 8 1.64 30.68 -8.86
N ALA A 9 2.94 30.96 -9.10
CA ALA A 9 3.52 32.29 -8.92
C ALA A 9 2.88 33.34 -9.84
N VAL A 10 2.59 32.98 -11.09
CA VAL A 10 1.90 33.87 -12.05
C VAL A 10 0.44 34.11 -11.61
N LEU A 11 -0.26 33.09 -11.13
CA LEU A 11 -1.61 33.24 -10.58
C LEU A 11 -1.65 34.12 -9.33
N ALA A 12 -0.69 33.96 -8.42
CA ALA A 12 -0.55 34.81 -7.25
C ALA A 12 -0.22 36.27 -7.62
N LEU A 13 0.59 36.48 -8.66
CA LEU A 13 0.81 37.80 -9.24
C LEU A 13 -0.48 38.39 -9.83
N ALA A 14 -1.23 37.60 -10.61
CA ALA A 14 -2.49 38.03 -11.21
C ALA A 14 -3.53 38.43 -10.14
N TYR A 15 -3.61 37.67 -9.04
CA TYR A 15 -4.42 38.02 -7.88
C TYR A 15 -4.02 39.38 -7.30
N ARG A 16 -2.74 39.59 -6.98
CA ARG A 16 -2.24 40.87 -6.43
C ARG A 16 -2.45 42.05 -7.38
N ALA A 17 -2.42 41.79 -8.69
CA ALA A 17 -2.69 42.78 -9.73
C ALA A 17 -4.18 42.99 -10.02
N ASN A 18 -5.08 42.27 -9.32
CA ASN A 18 -6.52 42.23 -9.56
C ASN A 18 -6.88 41.97 -11.03
N ARG A 19 -6.23 40.98 -11.64
CA ARG A 19 -6.44 40.60 -13.05
C ARG A 19 -7.11 39.24 -13.14
N ALA A 20 -8.20 39.19 -13.92
CA ALA A 20 -8.85 37.94 -14.28
C ALA A 20 -7.94 37.11 -15.18
N VAL A 21 -7.93 35.79 -14.95
CA VAL A 21 -7.08 34.83 -15.64
C VAL A 21 -7.94 33.83 -16.40
N LEU A 22 -7.52 33.49 -17.61
CA LEU A 22 -8.08 32.39 -18.40
C LEU A 22 -7.04 31.27 -18.50
N LEU A 23 -7.26 30.16 -17.79
CA LEU A 23 -6.42 28.97 -17.78
C LEU A 23 -6.87 28.01 -18.88
N GLU A 24 -6.06 27.86 -19.92
CA GLU A 24 -6.33 26.95 -21.04
C GLU A 24 -5.45 25.70 -20.92
N GLY A 25 -6.05 24.51 -20.87
CA GLY A 25 -5.31 23.26 -20.89
C GLY A 25 -6.23 22.04 -20.78
N PRO A 26 -5.76 20.81 -21.03
CA PRO A 26 -6.60 19.62 -21.00
C PRO A 26 -7.29 19.38 -19.64
N THR A 27 -8.35 18.56 -19.63
CA THR A 27 -8.99 18.14 -18.38
C THR A 27 -8.07 17.23 -17.56
N GLY A 28 -8.27 17.19 -16.24
CA GLY A 28 -7.50 16.29 -15.36
C GLY A 28 -6.04 16.66 -15.11
N ILE A 29 -5.52 17.77 -15.68
CA ILE A 29 -4.13 18.22 -15.43
C ILE A 29 -3.92 18.93 -14.10
N GLY A 30 -5.01 19.25 -13.36
CA GLY A 30 -4.95 19.86 -12.03
C GLY A 30 -5.16 21.38 -11.98
N LYS A 31 -5.77 22.01 -13.00
CA LYS A 31 -6.00 23.48 -13.06
C LYS A 31 -6.66 24.03 -11.79
N SER A 32 -7.74 23.37 -11.35
CA SER A 32 -8.49 23.73 -10.15
C SER A 32 -7.69 23.58 -8.87
N GLU A 33 -6.91 22.50 -8.79
CA GLU A 33 -6.03 22.23 -7.65
C GLU A 33 -4.96 23.32 -7.53
N LEU A 34 -4.40 23.75 -8.65
CA LEU A 34 -3.43 24.85 -8.67
C LEU A 34 -4.03 26.15 -8.13
N VAL A 35 -5.24 26.52 -8.57
CA VAL A 35 -5.90 27.76 -8.11
C VAL A 35 -6.25 27.67 -6.63
N ARG A 36 -6.75 26.51 -6.16
CA ARG A 36 -7.02 26.26 -4.75
C ARG A 36 -5.76 26.36 -3.91
N GLN A 37 -4.65 25.77 -4.35
CA GLN A 37 -3.36 25.86 -3.68
C GLN A 37 -2.89 27.30 -3.56
N VAL A 38 -3.00 28.10 -4.63
CA VAL A 38 -2.63 29.52 -4.61
C VAL A 38 -3.47 30.30 -3.59
N ALA A 39 -4.79 30.04 -3.52
CA ALA A 39 -5.64 30.67 -2.51
C ALA A 39 -5.20 30.31 -1.08
N ALA A 40 -4.90 29.03 -0.84
CA ALA A 40 -4.40 28.56 0.45
C ALA A 40 -3.05 29.18 0.82
N ASP A 41 -2.10 29.25 -0.12
CA ASP A 41 -0.77 29.86 0.08
C ASP A 41 -0.85 31.36 0.41
N LEU A 42 -1.86 32.04 -0.15
CA LEU A 42 -2.12 33.45 0.11
C LEU A 42 -2.99 33.69 1.36
N GLY A 43 -3.53 32.64 1.98
CA GLY A 43 -4.44 32.76 3.13
C GLY A 43 -5.78 33.43 2.80
N ILE A 44 -6.28 33.25 1.57
CA ILE A 44 -7.53 33.85 1.07
C ILE A 44 -8.58 32.77 0.76
N GLY A 45 -9.83 33.18 0.60
CA GLY A 45 -10.93 32.28 0.25
C GLY A 45 -10.79 31.65 -1.14
N PHE A 46 -11.45 30.53 -1.34
CA PHE A 46 -11.56 29.85 -2.62
C PHE A 46 -13.01 29.40 -2.85
N ALA A 47 -13.56 29.76 -4.00
CA ALA A 47 -14.87 29.30 -4.45
C ALA A 47 -14.74 28.78 -5.88
N VAL A 48 -15.47 27.72 -6.22
CA VAL A 48 -15.45 27.10 -7.54
C VAL A 48 -16.88 26.88 -8.03
N LEU A 49 -17.13 27.21 -9.28
CA LEU A 49 -18.39 26.98 -9.98
C LEU A 49 -18.10 26.20 -11.26
N ASP A 50 -18.67 25.01 -11.39
CA ASP A 50 -18.61 24.24 -12.64
C ASP A 50 -19.76 24.71 -13.55
N LEU A 51 -19.43 25.53 -14.55
CA LEU A 51 -20.44 26.15 -15.41
C LEU A 51 -21.16 25.15 -16.32
N SER A 52 -20.60 23.95 -16.52
CA SER A 52 -21.23 22.89 -17.31
C SER A 52 -22.40 22.21 -16.61
N LEU A 53 -22.54 22.44 -15.29
CA LEU A 53 -23.59 21.88 -14.44
C LEU A 53 -24.67 22.91 -14.04
N LEU A 54 -24.46 24.19 -14.35
CA LEU A 54 -25.37 25.25 -13.94
C LEU A 54 -26.45 25.52 -14.99
N GLU A 55 -27.62 25.91 -14.51
CA GLU A 55 -28.60 26.65 -15.30
C GLU A 55 -28.42 28.17 -15.06
N PRO A 56 -28.96 29.04 -15.95
CA PRO A 56 -28.82 30.49 -15.77
C PRO A 56 -29.23 31.02 -14.38
N PRO A 57 -30.32 30.55 -13.74
CA PRO A 57 -30.70 31.00 -12.41
C PRO A 57 -29.68 30.66 -11.32
N ASP A 58 -28.91 29.58 -11.46
CA ASP A 58 -27.92 29.15 -10.46
C ASP A 58 -26.72 30.09 -10.39
N LEU A 59 -26.46 30.83 -11.47
CA LEU A 59 -25.40 31.84 -11.53
C LEU A 59 -25.93 33.27 -11.35
N ILE A 60 -27.04 33.60 -12.02
CA ILE A 60 -27.59 34.96 -12.08
C ILE A 60 -28.46 35.27 -10.86
N GLY A 61 -29.09 34.25 -10.27
CA GLY A 61 -30.10 34.40 -9.24
C GLY A 61 -31.53 34.32 -9.78
N LEU A 62 -32.48 34.04 -8.88
CA LEU A 62 -33.89 34.00 -9.20
C LEU A 62 -34.52 35.39 -9.09
N PRO A 63 -35.37 35.81 -10.05
CA PRO A 63 -36.09 37.07 -9.95
C PRO A 63 -37.12 37.01 -8.83
N VAL A 64 -37.08 37.99 -7.93
CA VAL A 64 -38.03 38.19 -6.84
C VAL A 64 -38.64 39.59 -6.96
N VAL A 65 -39.88 39.74 -6.51
CA VAL A 65 -40.56 41.04 -6.52
C VAL A 65 -40.45 41.66 -5.12
N GLU A 66 -39.76 42.78 -5.01
CA GLU A 66 -39.62 43.57 -3.79
C GLU A 66 -39.99 45.02 -4.07
N ASP A 67 -40.89 45.60 -3.26
CA ASP A 67 -41.39 46.98 -3.42
C ASP A 67 -41.89 47.31 -4.84
N GLY A 68 -42.51 46.34 -5.51
CA GLY A 68 -43.02 46.49 -6.88
C GLY A 68 -41.94 46.53 -7.97
N ARG A 69 -40.69 46.18 -7.64
CA ARG A 69 -39.57 46.09 -8.58
C ARG A 69 -39.00 44.67 -8.61
N THR A 70 -38.50 44.24 -9.77
CA THR A 70 -37.75 42.98 -9.90
C THR A 70 -36.36 43.17 -9.31
N ARG A 71 -36.02 42.34 -8.33
CA ARG A 71 -34.67 42.14 -7.79
C ARG A 71 -34.21 40.71 -8.06
N TYR A 72 -32.90 40.48 -8.00
CA TYR A 72 -32.35 39.14 -8.21
C TYR A 72 -31.79 38.59 -6.90
N ALA A 73 -32.36 37.47 -6.44
CA ALA A 73 -31.87 36.77 -5.26
C ALA A 73 -30.50 36.15 -5.56
N THR A 74 -29.44 36.70 -4.96
CA THR A 74 -28.06 36.27 -5.21
C THR A 74 -27.85 34.82 -4.75
N PRO A 75 -27.33 33.92 -5.60
CA PRO A 75 -27.00 32.56 -5.22
C PRO A 75 -26.02 32.51 -4.04
N SER A 76 -26.28 31.62 -3.07
CA SER A 76 -25.41 31.44 -1.89
C SER A 76 -24.00 30.93 -2.21
N SER A 77 -23.80 30.39 -3.42
CA SER A 77 -22.52 29.93 -3.94
C SER A 77 -21.58 31.09 -4.30
N LEU A 78 -22.11 32.31 -4.47
CA LEU A 78 -21.32 33.50 -4.77
C LEU A 78 -20.85 34.21 -3.48
N PRO A 79 -19.58 34.65 -3.42
CA PRO A 79 -19.05 35.28 -2.23
C PRO A 79 -19.61 36.70 -2.03
N THR A 80 -19.98 37.04 -0.80
CA THR A 80 -20.56 38.36 -0.47
C THR A 80 -19.61 39.28 0.31
N ALA A 81 -18.50 38.75 0.85
CA ALA A 81 -17.51 39.51 1.60
C ALA A 81 -16.12 38.88 1.54
N GLY A 82 -15.11 39.60 2.07
CA GLY A 82 -13.75 39.10 2.23
C GLY A 82 -12.91 39.15 0.95
N ALA A 83 -11.92 38.26 0.88
CA ALA A 83 -10.97 38.16 -0.21
C ALA A 83 -10.79 36.71 -0.64
N GLY A 84 -10.59 36.46 -1.94
CA GLY A 84 -10.48 35.10 -2.45
C GLY A 84 -10.31 34.96 -3.96
N LEU A 85 -10.31 33.72 -4.43
CA LEU A 85 -10.33 33.37 -5.86
C LEU A 85 -11.65 32.68 -6.18
N LEU A 86 -12.36 33.21 -7.18
CA LEU A 86 -13.57 32.58 -7.73
C LEU A 86 -13.19 31.90 -9.05
N LEU A 87 -13.15 30.57 -9.08
CA LEU A 87 -12.85 29.80 -10.27
C LEU A 87 -14.13 29.39 -11.00
N LEU A 88 -14.24 29.77 -12.27
CA LEU A 88 -15.29 29.30 -13.18
C LEU A 88 -14.73 28.19 -14.06
N GLU A 89 -15.14 26.95 -13.82
CA GLU A 89 -14.70 25.79 -14.59
C GLU A 89 -15.56 25.56 -15.82
N GLU A 90 -14.94 24.94 -16.83
CA GLU A 90 -15.62 24.47 -18.04
C GLU A 90 -16.36 25.59 -18.81
N LEU A 91 -15.81 26.81 -18.80
CA LEU A 91 -16.43 28.01 -19.39
C LEU A 91 -16.79 27.85 -20.87
N ASN A 92 -15.98 27.12 -21.64
CA ASN A 92 -16.25 26.84 -23.05
C ASN A 92 -17.08 25.57 -23.30
N ARG A 93 -17.48 24.83 -22.26
CA ARG A 93 -18.44 23.71 -22.37
C ARG A 93 -19.84 24.06 -21.85
N ALA A 94 -19.96 25.14 -21.08
CA ALA A 94 -21.24 25.64 -20.61
C ALA A 94 -22.15 26.10 -21.76
N ASP A 95 -23.46 26.01 -21.55
CA ASP A 95 -24.45 26.58 -22.46
C ASP A 95 -24.26 28.09 -22.62
N ARG A 96 -24.57 28.62 -23.80
CA ARG A 96 -24.40 30.05 -24.11
C ARG A 96 -25.12 30.98 -23.13
N THR A 97 -26.26 30.53 -22.60
CA THR A 97 -27.08 31.27 -21.64
C THR A 97 -26.42 31.42 -20.26
N VAL A 98 -25.51 30.52 -19.90
CA VAL A 98 -24.68 30.58 -18.67
C VAL A 98 -23.33 31.24 -18.96
N GLN A 99 -22.76 30.96 -20.13
CA GLN A 99 -21.47 31.49 -20.55
C GLN A 99 -21.45 33.02 -20.62
N GLN A 100 -22.51 33.65 -21.14
CA GLN A 100 -22.60 35.12 -21.25
C GLN A 100 -22.55 35.83 -19.87
N PRO A 101 -23.41 35.47 -18.89
CA PRO A 101 -23.29 35.97 -17.53
C PRO A 101 -21.92 35.67 -16.90
N ALA A 102 -21.37 34.47 -17.09
CA ALA A 102 -20.06 34.13 -16.56
C ALA A 102 -18.95 35.06 -17.09
N LEU A 103 -18.98 35.39 -18.38
CA LEU A 103 -18.05 36.37 -18.99
C LEU A 103 -18.26 37.78 -18.42
N GLN A 104 -19.50 38.19 -18.17
CA GLN A 104 -19.79 39.45 -17.51
C GLN A 104 -19.22 39.47 -16.08
N LEU A 105 -19.38 38.39 -15.32
CA LEU A 105 -18.82 38.26 -13.99
C LEU A 105 -17.28 38.30 -14.01
N LEU A 106 -16.65 37.63 -14.99
CA LEU A 106 -15.19 37.63 -15.14
C LEU A 106 -14.62 39.01 -15.50
N THR A 107 -15.33 39.79 -16.32
CA THR A 107 -14.82 41.07 -16.87
C THR A 107 -15.29 42.29 -16.08
N ALA A 108 -16.58 42.39 -15.82
CA ALA A 108 -17.22 43.51 -15.15
C ALA A 108 -17.40 43.27 -13.64
N ARG A 109 -17.11 42.07 -13.14
CA ARG A 109 -17.22 41.69 -11.71
C ARG A 109 -18.63 41.89 -11.15
N ARG A 110 -19.65 41.80 -12.01
CA ARG A 110 -21.04 42.08 -11.67
C ARG A 110 -22.00 41.14 -12.39
N LEU A 111 -23.10 40.82 -11.74
CA LEU A 111 -24.26 40.12 -12.29
C LEU A 111 -25.52 40.83 -11.78
N HIS A 112 -26.21 41.56 -12.66
CA HIS A 112 -27.33 42.42 -12.26
C HIS A 112 -26.97 43.33 -11.05
N GLU A 113 -27.57 43.07 -9.88
CA GLU A 113 -27.38 43.81 -8.64
C GLU A 113 -26.19 43.28 -7.80
N TYR A 114 -25.72 42.06 -8.09
CA TYR A 114 -24.57 41.46 -7.42
C TYR A 114 -23.26 42.04 -7.95
N GLU A 115 -22.36 42.38 -7.03
CA GLU A 115 -20.98 42.80 -7.32
C GLU A 115 -20.01 41.90 -6.55
N LEU A 116 -19.03 41.34 -7.28
CA LEU A 116 -18.00 40.50 -6.70
C LEU A 116 -17.13 41.34 -5.74
N PRO A 117 -17.00 40.96 -4.46
CA PRO A 117 -16.33 41.80 -3.47
C PRO A 117 -14.91 42.15 -3.90
N PRO A 118 -14.39 43.36 -3.59
CA PRO A 118 -13.15 43.88 -4.17
C PRO A 118 -11.92 43.01 -3.89
N GLY A 119 -11.91 42.25 -2.79
CA GLY A 119 -10.83 41.32 -2.46
C GLY A 119 -10.87 39.99 -3.21
N TRP A 120 -11.94 39.70 -3.95
CA TRP A 120 -12.09 38.49 -4.76
C TRP A 120 -11.63 38.72 -6.19
N VAL A 121 -10.94 37.77 -6.82
CA VAL A 121 -10.54 37.85 -8.24
C VAL A 121 -11.10 36.65 -9.00
N PRO A 122 -11.82 36.86 -10.12
CA PRO A 122 -12.42 35.76 -10.86
C PRO A 122 -11.44 35.19 -11.88
N PHE A 123 -11.24 33.88 -11.84
CA PHE A 123 -10.47 33.10 -12.82
C PHE A 123 -11.40 32.18 -13.59
N ALA A 124 -11.02 31.80 -14.80
CA ALA A 124 -11.74 30.83 -15.60
C ALA A 124 -10.80 29.72 -16.08
N ALA A 125 -11.35 28.53 -16.27
CA ALA A 125 -10.67 27.40 -16.89
C ALA A 125 -11.42 26.96 -18.15
N ILE A 126 -10.67 26.75 -19.23
CA ILE A 126 -11.18 26.24 -20.51
C ILE A 126 -10.36 25.04 -20.98
N ASN A 127 -10.99 24.18 -21.76
CA ASN A 127 -10.29 23.12 -22.47
C ASN A 127 -9.84 23.59 -23.86
N PRO A 128 -8.75 23.03 -24.43
CA PRO A 128 -8.27 23.42 -25.75
C PRO A 128 -9.26 23.04 -26.84
N GLU A 129 -9.28 23.81 -27.94
CA GLU A 129 -10.16 23.60 -29.10
C GLU A 129 -9.69 22.43 -29.99
N ASP A 130 -8.42 22.04 -29.87
CA ASP A 130 -7.74 21.12 -30.79
C ASP A 130 -7.98 19.63 -30.48
N GLY A 131 -8.88 19.30 -29.54
CA GLY A 131 -9.18 17.93 -29.11
C GLY A 131 -10.62 17.49 -29.40
N ASP A 132 -10.95 16.23 -29.09
CA ASP A 132 -12.31 15.64 -29.22
C ASP A 132 -13.37 16.26 -28.27
N TYR A 133 -13.11 17.46 -27.74
CA TYR A 133 -13.98 18.12 -26.78
C TYR A 133 -15.05 18.94 -27.52
N GLN A 134 -16.32 18.75 -27.17
CA GLN A 134 -17.40 19.65 -27.59
C GLN A 134 -17.27 20.97 -26.85
N VAL A 135 -16.63 21.96 -27.49
CA VAL A 135 -16.43 23.30 -26.93
C VAL A 135 -17.03 24.37 -27.82
N THR A 136 -17.59 25.41 -27.21
CA THR A 136 -17.96 26.66 -27.88
C THR A 136 -16.78 27.63 -27.78
N PRO A 137 -16.07 27.93 -28.88
CA PRO A 137 -14.89 28.78 -28.85
C PRO A 137 -15.25 30.19 -28.37
N LEU A 138 -14.35 30.78 -27.57
CA LEU A 138 -14.48 32.15 -27.09
C LEU A 138 -13.98 33.12 -28.18
N ASP A 139 -14.74 34.16 -28.46
CA ASP A 139 -14.36 35.22 -29.39
C ASP A 139 -12.99 35.83 -28.98
N PRO A 140 -12.03 36.03 -29.91
CA PRO A 140 -10.77 36.72 -29.65
C PRO A 140 -10.90 38.06 -28.89
N ALA A 141 -11.98 38.82 -29.13
CA ALA A 141 -12.25 40.08 -28.43
C ALA A 141 -12.62 39.88 -26.95
N LEU A 142 -13.15 38.71 -26.57
CA LEU A 142 -13.37 38.34 -25.18
C LEU A 142 -12.07 37.89 -24.53
N ARG A 143 -11.28 37.08 -25.24
CA ARG A 143 -10.00 36.55 -24.76
C ARG A 143 -9.01 37.66 -24.36
N CYS A 144 -8.95 38.75 -25.14
CA CYS A 144 -8.03 39.86 -24.86
C CYS A 144 -8.28 40.61 -23.54
N ARG A 145 -9.43 40.37 -22.88
CA ARG A 145 -9.77 40.97 -21.58
C ARG A 145 -9.16 40.21 -20.40
N PHE A 146 -8.53 39.06 -20.65
CA PHE A 146 -7.96 38.18 -19.63
C PHE A 146 -6.44 38.06 -19.75
N LEU A 147 -5.79 37.74 -18.63
CA LEU A 147 -4.46 37.16 -18.68
C LEU A 147 -4.58 35.69 -19.12
N GLU A 148 -4.23 35.41 -20.36
CA GLU A 148 -4.30 34.04 -20.90
C GLU A 148 -3.08 33.22 -20.49
N LEU A 149 -3.33 32.08 -19.84
CA LEU A 149 -2.30 31.14 -19.42
C LEU A 149 -2.57 29.76 -20.01
N LYS A 150 -1.82 29.42 -21.05
CA LYS A 150 -1.79 28.05 -21.59
C LYS A 150 -0.99 27.15 -20.67
N VAL A 151 -1.64 26.20 -20.03
CA VAL A 151 -1.07 25.25 -19.08
C VAL A 151 -1.05 23.83 -19.65
N ARG A 152 0.00 23.08 -19.31
CA ARG A 152 0.18 21.67 -19.70
C ARG A 152 0.63 20.84 -18.50
N ALA A 153 0.36 19.55 -18.54
CA ALA A 153 0.98 18.61 -17.61
C ALA A 153 2.51 18.57 -17.84
N ASP A 154 3.23 18.30 -16.76
CA ASP A 154 4.69 18.18 -16.77
C ASP A 154 5.11 17.20 -15.68
N VAL A 155 5.84 16.16 -16.05
CA VAL A 155 6.19 15.07 -15.13
C VAL A 155 7.03 15.59 -13.97
N ARG A 156 7.95 16.54 -14.21
CA ARG A 156 8.83 17.05 -13.15
C ARG A 156 8.04 17.81 -12.10
N ALA A 157 7.22 18.76 -12.52
CA ALA A 157 6.38 19.51 -11.59
C ALA A 157 5.34 18.62 -10.89
N TRP A 158 4.82 17.61 -11.58
CA TRP A 158 3.89 16.65 -10.99
C TRP A 158 4.55 15.74 -9.95
N ARG A 159 5.81 15.32 -10.15
CA ARG A 159 6.57 14.53 -9.16
C ARG A 159 6.70 15.27 -7.83
N ASP A 160 7.05 16.55 -7.87
CA ASP A 160 7.18 17.38 -6.66
C ASP A 160 5.84 17.53 -5.92
N TRP A 161 4.74 17.59 -6.67
CA TRP A 161 3.39 17.58 -6.10
C TRP A 161 3.03 16.20 -5.53
N ALA A 162 3.35 15.12 -6.25
CA ALA A 162 3.07 13.75 -5.84
C ALA A 162 3.81 13.36 -4.55
N GLU A 163 5.02 13.88 -4.38
CA GLU A 163 5.81 13.76 -3.15
C GLU A 163 5.08 14.41 -1.96
N ARG A 164 4.71 15.69 -2.10
CA ARG A 164 4.04 16.48 -1.05
C ARG A 164 2.69 15.87 -0.66
N ASN A 165 1.97 15.30 -1.62
CA ASN A 165 0.67 14.66 -1.40
C ASN A 165 0.78 13.17 -1.02
N ARG A 166 1.99 12.65 -0.81
CA ARG A 166 2.25 11.28 -0.35
C ARG A 166 1.57 10.22 -1.22
N LEU A 167 1.66 10.38 -2.55
CA LEU A 167 1.24 9.32 -3.46
C LEU A 167 2.06 8.04 -3.21
N HIS A 168 1.51 6.91 -3.63
CA HIS A 168 2.09 5.59 -3.43
C HIS A 168 3.53 5.53 -3.97
N PRO A 169 4.50 5.00 -3.20
CA PRO A 169 5.90 4.96 -3.60
C PRO A 169 6.15 4.37 -4.98
N ALA A 170 5.46 3.28 -5.34
CA ALA A 170 5.55 2.68 -6.68
C ALA A 170 5.18 3.65 -7.82
N VAL A 171 4.12 4.45 -7.66
CA VAL A 171 3.71 5.45 -8.65
C VAL A 171 4.74 6.58 -8.75
N ARG A 172 5.32 7.00 -7.62
CA ARG A 172 6.39 8.01 -7.58
C ARG A 172 7.68 7.53 -8.25
N ARG A 173 8.09 6.27 -8.02
CA ARG A 173 9.23 5.65 -8.71
C ARG A 173 8.99 5.55 -10.22
N LEU A 174 7.79 5.15 -10.61
CA LEU A 174 7.40 5.08 -12.01
C LEU A 174 7.48 6.45 -12.69
N ALA A 175 6.99 7.50 -12.02
CA ALA A 175 7.11 8.89 -12.47
C ALA A 175 8.56 9.37 -12.58
N ALA A 176 9.44 8.86 -11.71
CA ALA A 176 10.86 9.18 -11.76
C ALA A 176 11.58 8.48 -12.91
N ALA A 177 11.12 7.30 -13.31
CA ALA A 177 11.70 6.49 -14.38
C ALA A 177 11.21 6.87 -15.78
N HIS A 178 10.04 7.53 -15.88
CA HIS A 178 9.35 7.76 -17.14
C HIS A 178 8.91 9.22 -17.32
N ASP A 179 9.66 9.96 -18.13
CA ASP A 179 9.35 11.36 -18.49
C ASP A 179 8.11 11.47 -19.41
N ASP A 180 7.66 10.38 -20.03
CA ASP A 180 6.47 10.27 -20.90
C ASP A 180 5.17 9.92 -20.13
N LEU A 181 5.24 9.79 -18.81
CA LEU A 181 4.14 9.29 -17.98
C LEU A 181 2.83 10.10 -18.08
N LEU A 182 2.92 11.39 -18.41
CA LEU A 182 1.77 12.30 -18.50
C LEU A 182 1.37 12.67 -19.94
N ASP A 183 1.97 12.03 -20.95
CA ASP A 183 1.67 12.33 -22.36
C ASP A 183 0.26 11.88 -22.74
N VAL A 184 -0.14 10.70 -22.26
CA VAL A 184 -1.44 10.08 -22.55
C VAL A 184 -2.32 10.01 -21.30
N ILE A 185 -1.73 9.79 -20.13
CA ILE A 185 -2.46 9.53 -18.89
C ILE A 185 -2.45 10.81 -18.04
N PRO A 186 -3.61 11.42 -17.76
CA PRO A 186 -3.65 12.64 -16.95
C PRO A 186 -3.13 12.42 -15.52
N PRO A 187 -2.55 13.45 -14.88
CA PRO A 187 -2.15 13.43 -13.47
C PRO A 187 -3.22 12.89 -12.50
N ARG A 188 -4.49 13.25 -12.76
CA ARG A 188 -5.64 12.79 -11.96
C ARG A 188 -5.77 11.27 -11.96
N THR A 189 -5.59 10.61 -13.10
CA THR A 189 -5.69 9.15 -13.22
C THR A 189 -4.63 8.46 -12.37
N TRP A 190 -3.40 8.97 -12.36
CA TRP A 190 -2.33 8.45 -11.50
C TRP A 190 -2.61 8.63 -9.99
N THR A 191 -3.38 9.66 -9.63
CA THR A 191 -3.83 9.84 -8.24
C THR A 191 -4.82 8.74 -7.84
N TYR A 192 -5.77 8.39 -8.72
CA TYR A 192 -6.70 7.30 -8.48
C TYR A 192 -6.01 5.94 -8.40
N VAL A 193 -5.08 5.67 -9.33
CA VAL A 193 -4.25 4.46 -9.30
C VAL A 193 -3.48 4.37 -7.98
N SER A 194 -2.86 5.46 -7.53
CA SER A 194 -2.17 5.52 -6.25
C SER A 194 -3.07 5.17 -5.07
N GLN A 195 -4.32 5.64 -5.05
CA GLN A 195 -5.28 5.36 -3.98
C GLN A 195 -5.69 3.89 -3.97
N ILE A 196 -5.96 3.31 -5.14
CA ILE A 196 -6.33 1.89 -5.28
C ILE A 196 -5.18 0.99 -4.82
N VAL A 197 -3.96 1.24 -5.30
CA VAL A 197 -2.80 0.43 -4.94
C VAL A 197 -2.48 0.51 -3.45
N ALA A 198 -2.72 1.66 -2.81
CA ALA A 198 -2.48 1.84 -1.39
C ALA A 198 -3.38 0.98 -0.49
N VAL A 199 -4.57 0.60 -0.95
CA VAL A 199 -5.51 -0.23 -0.17
C VAL A 199 -5.42 -1.73 -0.49
N MET A 200 -4.78 -2.11 -1.59
CA MET A 200 -4.62 -3.52 -1.99
C MET A 200 -3.78 -4.32 -0.98
N ALA A 201 -4.16 -5.55 -0.71
CA ALA A 201 -3.35 -6.51 0.05
C ALA A 201 -2.11 -6.95 -0.76
N ALA A 202 -1.09 -7.48 -0.08
CA ALA A 202 0.15 -7.92 -0.75
C ALA A 202 -0.11 -9.04 -1.78
N GLY A 203 -1.00 -9.99 -1.47
CA GLY A 203 -1.38 -11.05 -2.41
C GLY A 203 -2.11 -10.52 -3.66
N GLU A 204 -2.97 -9.52 -3.48
CA GLU A 204 -3.68 -8.86 -4.59
C GLU A 204 -2.73 -8.08 -5.50
N ARG A 205 -1.69 -7.46 -4.93
CA ARG A 205 -0.64 -6.76 -5.70
C ARG A 205 0.26 -7.72 -6.49
N ALA A 206 0.38 -8.96 -6.04
CA ALA A 206 1.17 -10.00 -6.70
C ALA A 206 0.38 -10.77 -7.77
N ASP A 207 -0.95 -10.66 -7.78
CA ASP A 207 -1.81 -11.32 -8.77
C ASP A 207 -1.91 -10.47 -10.05
N ASP A 208 -1.28 -10.98 -11.11
CA ASP A 208 -1.25 -10.36 -12.44
C ASP A 208 -2.63 -10.12 -13.04
N LEU A 209 -3.55 -11.07 -12.89
CA LEU A 209 -4.87 -10.99 -13.49
C LEU A 209 -5.71 -9.95 -12.73
N PHE A 210 -5.69 -10.04 -11.40
CA PHE A 210 -6.39 -9.10 -10.54
C PHE A 210 -5.92 -7.65 -10.77
N LEU A 211 -4.60 -7.43 -10.85
CA LEU A 211 -4.07 -6.08 -11.05
C LEU A 211 -4.47 -5.49 -12.42
N ASN A 212 -4.49 -6.31 -13.46
CA ASN A 212 -4.97 -5.90 -14.78
C ASN A 212 -6.47 -5.58 -14.77
N ASP A 213 -7.28 -6.40 -14.12
CA ASP A 213 -8.72 -6.18 -14.05
C ASP A 213 -9.06 -4.94 -13.20
N ALA A 214 -8.33 -4.73 -12.10
CA ALA A 214 -8.54 -3.60 -11.20
C ALA A 214 -8.10 -2.25 -11.80
N LEU A 215 -7.00 -2.24 -12.58
CA LEU A 215 -6.40 -1.00 -13.08
C LEU A 215 -6.64 -0.76 -14.59
N GLY A 216 -7.11 -1.75 -15.33
CA GLY A 216 -7.27 -1.67 -16.79
C GLY A 216 -8.25 -0.60 -17.27
N GLY A 217 -9.21 -0.20 -16.43
CA GLY A 217 -10.10 0.93 -16.70
C GLY A 217 -9.42 2.31 -16.60
N TYR A 218 -8.29 2.40 -15.88
CA TYR A 218 -7.52 3.63 -15.69
C TYR A 218 -6.25 3.68 -16.54
N LEU A 219 -5.59 2.53 -16.72
CA LEU A 219 -4.28 2.43 -17.33
C LEU A 219 -4.29 1.44 -18.51
N PRO A 220 -3.61 1.77 -19.62
CA PRO A 220 -3.26 0.77 -20.63
C PRO A 220 -2.45 -0.37 -20.01
N SER A 221 -2.61 -1.59 -20.54
CA SER A 221 -1.94 -2.80 -20.03
C SER A 221 -0.42 -2.67 -19.90
N ALA A 222 0.22 -1.93 -20.82
CA ALA A 222 1.65 -1.64 -20.77
C ALA A 222 2.06 -0.87 -19.49
N TRP A 223 1.24 0.07 -19.04
CA TRP A 223 1.49 0.85 -17.82
C TRP A 223 1.15 0.05 -16.56
N VAL A 224 0.12 -0.78 -16.59
CA VAL A 224 -0.17 -1.72 -15.49
C VAL A 224 1.01 -2.66 -15.25
N LYS A 225 1.59 -3.21 -16.33
CA LYS A 225 2.79 -4.05 -16.23
C LYS A 225 3.97 -3.32 -15.60
N ARG A 226 4.28 -2.09 -16.02
CA ARG A 226 5.39 -1.31 -15.44
C ARG A 226 5.16 -0.99 -13.95
N LEU A 227 3.93 -0.65 -13.59
CA LEU A 227 3.57 -0.39 -12.19
C LEU A 227 3.76 -1.63 -11.30
N ARG A 228 3.41 -2.81 -11.82
CA ARG A 228 3.65 -4.08 -11.15
C ARG A 228 5.14 -4.33 -10.89
N ASP A 229 5.99 -4.09 -11.88
CA ASP A 229 7.44 -4.24 -11.73
C ASP A 229 7.96 -3.34 -10.59
N GLU A 230 7.40 -2.12 -10.45
CA GLU A 230 7.72 -1.22 -9.34
C GLU A 230 7.16 -1.68 -7.99
N LEU A 231 6.02 -2.37 -7.96
CA LEU A 231 5.46 -2.96 -6.74
C LEU A 231 6.24 -4.19 -6.29
N ALA A 232 6.74 -5.01 -7.23
CA ALA A 232 7.58 -6.16 -6.93
C ALA A 232 8.90 -5.74 -6.27
N LYS A 233 9.55 -4.69 -6.79
CA LYS A 233 10.77 -4.10 -6.18
C LYS A 233 10.56 -3.65 -4.74
N GLU A 234 9.35 -3.21 -4.38
CA GLU A 234 9.02 -2.83 -3.01
C GLU A 234 8.96 -4.04 -2.08
N SER A 235 8.38 -5.14 -2.56
CA SER A 235 8.34 -6.41 -1.83
C SER A 235 9.74 -7.00 -1.68
N GLU A 236 10.57 -6.92 -2.72
CA GLU A 236 11.97 -7.38 -2.67
C GLU A 236 12.80 -6.53 -1.70
N ALA A 237 12.72 -5.20 -1.77
CA ALA A 237 13.45 -4.33 -0.84
C ALA A 237 12.97 -4.47 0.62
N ALA A 238 11.66 -4.70 0.82
CA ALA A 238 11.12 -5.01 2.15
C ALA A 238 11.61 -6.38 2.65
N SER A 239 11.73 -7.37 1.76
CA SER A 239 12.31 -8.67 2.05
C SER A 239 13.80 -8.57 2.40
N ASP A 240 14.59 -7.84 1.60
CA ASP A 240 16.03 -7.63 1.83
C ASP A 240 16.30 -6.86 3.14
N ALA A 241 15.47 -5.87 3.47
CA ALA A 241 15.56 -5.14 4.73
C ALA A 241 15.11 -5.98 5.93
N ALA A 242 14.09 -6.83 5.76
CA ALA A 242 13.70 -7.81 6.77
C ALA A 242 14.81 -8.85 6.99
N ASP A 243 15.46 -9.31 5.93
CA ASP A 243 16.62 -10.20 5.97
C ASP A 243 17.79 -9.57 6.72
N ALA A 244 18.08 -8.28 6.53
CA ALA A 244 19.20 -7.62 7.20
C ALA A 244 19.06 -7.59 8.74
N GLU A 245 17.84 -7.49 9.27
CA GLU A 245 17.59 -7.46 10.71
C GLU A 245 17.34 -8.86 11.30
N VAL A 246 16.60 -9.72 10.60
CA VAL A 246 16.19 -11.04 11.10
C VAL A 246 17.29 -12.10 10.90
N ARG A 247 18.03 -12.06 9.80
CA ARG A 247 19.06 -13.08 9.49
C ARG A 247 20.17 -13.16 10.55
N PRO A 248 20.72 -12.06 11.10
CA PRO A 248 21.65 -12.14 12.22
C PRO A 248 21.01 -12.80 13.46
N LEU A 249 19.73 -12.55 13.70
CA LEU A 249 18.99 -13.12 14.84
C LEU A 249 18.76 -14.64 14.66
N LEU A 250 18.53 -15.11 13.44
CA LEU A 250 18.33 -16.54 13.16
C LEU A 250 19.64 -17.33 13.02
N HIS A 251 20.74 -16.66 12.67
CA HIS A 251 22.04 -17.30 12.44
C HIS A 251 22.95 -17.33 13.67
N ARG A 252 23.02 -16.22 14.43
CA ARG A 252 24.08 -16.05 15.46
C ARG A 252 23.59 -15.44 16.78
N TYR A 253 22.29 -15.34 17.01
CA TYR A 253 21.77 -14.73 18.24
C TYR A 253 22.22 -15.45 19.51
N HIS A 254 22.37 -16.77 19.49
CA HIS A 254 22.83 -17.55 20.64
C HIS A 254 24.28 -17.25 21.05
N THR A 255 25.13 -16.80 20.12
CA THR A 255 26.56 -16.52 20.34
C THR A 255 26.89 -15.03 20.38
N ASP A 256 26.01 -14.17 19.86
CA ASP A 256 26.22 -12.72 19.83
C ASP A 256 25.58 -12.04 21.05
N GLY A 257 26.37 -11.88 22.11
CA GLY A 257 25.94 -11.21 23.33
C GLY A 257 25.56 -9.73 23.13
N SER A 258 26.04 -9.07 22.08
CA SER A 258 25.67 -7.68 21.79
C SER A 258 24.25 -7.58 21.24
N LEU A 259 23.85 -8.52 20.38
CA LEU A 259 22.47 -8.63 19.88
C LEU A 259 21.49 -8.99 21.01
N GLN A 260 21.88 -9.90 21.89
CA GLN A 260 21.07 -10.25 23.07
C GLN A 260 20.87 -9.06 24.00
N ALA A 261 21.96 -8.35 24.34
CA ALA A 261 21.89 -7.17 25.21
C ALA A 261 21.00 -6.08 24.61
N LYS A 262 21.12 -5.83 23.30
CA LYS A 262 20.29 -4.85 22.59
C LYS A 262 18.80 -5.22 22.65
N LEU A 263 18.45 -6.47 22.34
CA LEU A 263 17.04 -6.90 22.35
C LEU A 263 16.45 -6.86 23.77
N ARG A 264 17.23 -7.26 24.77
CA ARG A 264 16.81 -7.24 26.18
C ARG A 264 16.63 -5.81 26.69
N ALA A 265 17.55 -4.90 26.37
CA ALA A 265 17.39 -3.49 26.71
C ALA A 265 16.10 -2.92 26.11
N MET A 266 15.82 -3.21 24.83
CA MET A 266 14.59 -2.75 24.18
C MET A 266 13.31 -3.32 24.83
N ARG A 267 13.37 -4.56 25.33
CA ARG A 267 12.27 -5.17 26.09
C ARG A 267 12.07 -4.46 27.42
N ASP A 268 13.15 -4.23 28.15
CA ASP A 268 13.13 -3.65 29.48
C ASP A 268 12.71 -2.16 29.43
N ASP A 269 13.00 -1.48 28.31
CA ASP A 269 12.55 -0.11 27.99
C ASP A 269 11.09 -0.03 27.48
N GLY A 270 10.41 -1.17 27.32
CA GLY A 270 8.99 -1.21 26.97
C GLY A 270 8.65 -0.97 25.49
N HIS A 271 9.57 -1.22 24.55
CA HIS A 271 9.35 -1.05 23.12
C HIS A 271 8.47 -2.16 22.49
N THR A 272 7.21 -2.28 22.92
CA THR A 272 6.28 -3.33 22.47
C THR A 272 6.06 -3.35 20.95
N ASP A 273 5.95 -2.19 20.31
CA ASP A 273 5.74 -2.08 18.85
C ASP A 273 6.88 -2.72 18.05
N HIS A 274 8.10 -2.62 18.55
CA HIS A 274 9.27 -3.22 17.93
C HIS A 274 9.19 -4.75 17.96
N PHE A 275 8.75 -5.33 19.09
CA PHE A 275 8.56 -6.77 19.20
C PHE A 275 7.43 -7.29 18.30
N HIS A 276 6.33 -6.55 18.17
CA HIS A 276 5.26 -6.90 17.24
C HIS A 276 5.74 -6.90 15.79
N LEU A 277 6.54 -5.89 15.40
CA LEU A 277 7.12 -5.80 14.06
C LEU A 277 8.12 -6.95 13.81
N LEU A 278 9.00 -7.22 14.78
CA LEU A 278 9.97 -8.31 14.70
C LEU A 278 9.26 -9.67 14.59
N ALA A 279 8.24 -9.92 15.40
CA ALA A 279 7.47 -11.15 15.36
C ALA A 279 6.74 -11.33 14.02
N ARG A 280 6.15 -10.26 13.48
CA ARG A 280 5.53 -10.30 12.15
C ARG A 280 6.54 -10.67 11.06
N ARG A 281 7.73 -10.06 11.08
CA ARG A 281 8.79 -10.37 10.11
C ARG A 281 9.31 -11.80 10.26
N LEU A 282 9.44 -12.31 11.49
CA LEU A 282 9.77 -13.71 11.74
C LEU A 282 8.72 -14.64 11.14
N LEU A 283 7.43 -14.33 11.31
CA LEU A 283 6.35 -15.11 10.70
C LEU A 283 6.41 -15.07 9.17
N ASP A 284 6.66 -13.91 8.56
CA ASP A 284 6.81 -13.77 7.11
C ASP A 284 7.98 -14.62 6.57
N VAL A 285 9.11 -14.67 7.27
CA VAL A 285 10.26 -15.52 6.91
C VAL A 285 9.92 -17.00 7.05
N VAL A 286 9.23 -17.38 8.13
CA VAL A 286 8.87 -18.77 8.44
C VAL A 286 7.83 -19.31 7.46
N ASP A 287 6.85 -18.50 7.06
CA ASP A 287 5.73 -18.90 6.20
C ASP A 287 6.01 -18.78 4.69
N SER A 288 7.18 -18.29 4.31
CA SER A 288 7.57 -18.10 2.91
C SER A 288 8.63 -19.11 2.43
N ALA A 289 8.93 -19.06 1.12
CA ALA A 289 10.03 -19.83 0.53
C ALA A 289 11.42 -19.44 1.08
N GLU A 290 11.51 -18.34 1.83
CA GLU A 290 12.77 -17.83 2.38
C GLU A 290 13.31 -18.73 3.50
N LEU A 291 12.45 -19.38 4.29
CA LEU A 291 12.89 -20.35 5.29
C LEU A 291 13.81 -21.41 4.68
N LEU A 292 13.44 -21.95 3.51
CA LEU A 292 14.24 -22.98 2.85
C LEU A 292 15.59 -22.43 2.37
N ARG A 293 15.61 -21.20 1.82
CA ARG A 293 16.85 -20.51 1.41
C ARG A 293 17.79 -20.28 2.58
N LEU A 294 17.27 -19.81 3.72
CA LEU A 294 18.07 -19.59 4.91
C LEU A 294 18.64 -20.89 5.46
N ILE A 295 17.86 -21.98 5.43
CA ILE A 295 18.33 -23.31 5.82
C ILE A 295 19.46 -23.78 4.88
N ASP A 296 19.26 -23.68 3.56
CA ASP A 296 20.26 -24.11 2.56
C ASP A 296 21.54 -23.28 2.62
N ALA A 297 21.43 -21.99 2.99
CA ALA A 297 22.57 -21.10 3.19
C ALA A 297 23.25 -21.25 4.57
N GLY A 298 22.76 -22.13 5.46
CA GLY A 298 23.26 -22.25 6.83
C GLY A 298 23.01 -21.01 7.71
N ALA A 299 22.11 -20.13 7.27
CA ALA A 299 21.77 -18.87 7.92
C ALA A 299 20.65 -19.00 8.98
N PHE A 300 20.17 -20.22 9.24
CA PHE A 300 19.18 -20.52 10.28
C PHE A 300 19.66 -21.68 11.14
N ASN A 301 19.61 -21.54 12.47
CA ASN A 301 19.74 -22.67 13.40
C ASN A 301 18.79 -22.54 14.59
N PHE A 302 18.40 -23.69 15.16
CA PHE A 302 17.48 -23.69 16.30
C PHE A 302 18.09 -23.14 17.58
N ASP A 303 19.41 -23.13 17.75
CA ASP A 303 20.01 -22.60 18.99
C ASP A 303 19.83 -21.08 19.07
N SER A 304 20.03 -20.37 17.95
CA SER A 304 19.71 -18.94 17.83
C SER A 304 18.22 -18.67 17.95
N PHE A 305 17.39 -19.50 17.30
CA PHE A 305 15.95 -19.37 17.35
C PHE A 305 15.39 -19.56 18.77
N ASP A 306 15.83 -20.59 19.50
CA ASP A 306 15.43 -20.86 20.88
C ASP A 306 15.83 -19.70 21.81
N ALA A 307 17.04 -19.16 21.64
CA ALA A 307 17.51 -18.01 22.39
C ALA A 307 16.66 -16.77 22.09
N LEU A 308 16.30 -16.54 20.82
CA LEU A 308 15.43 -15.43 20.42
C LEU A 308 14.03 -15.56 21.02
N LEU A 309 13.45 -16.76 20.97
CA LEU A 309 12.16 -17.05 21.59
C LEU A 309 12.15 -16.72 23.09
N ALA A 310 13.25 -16.99 23.81
CA ALA A 310 13.37 -16.69 25.24
C ALA A 310 13.18 -15.19 25.53
N ASP A 311 13.66 -14.35 24.63
CA ASP A 311 13.65 -12.89 24.77
C ASP A 311 12.41 -12.21 24.12
N LEU A 312 11.57 -12.96 23.37
CA LEU A 312 10.27 -12.47 22.86
C LEU A 312 9.16 -12.47 23.94
N PRO A 313 8.19 -11.54 23.86
CA PRO A 313 6.95 -11.58 24.65
C PRO A 313 6.16 -12.88 24.47
N GLY A 314 5.41 -13.31 25.50
CA GLY A 314 4.83 -14.66 25.56
C GLY A 314 3.80 -14.99 24.47
N ASP A 315 2.97 -14.03 24.07
CA ASP A 315 1.98 -14.15 23.01
C ASP A 315 2.64 -14.26 21.61
N LEU A 316 3.66 -13.41 21.36
CA LEU A 316 4.43 -13.42 20.12
C LEU A 316 5.27 -14.69 20.00
N ARG A 317 5.91 -15.11 21.10
CA ARG A 317 6.64 -16.38 21.19
C ARG A 317 5.76 -17.55 20.79
N ALA A 318 4.55 -17.66 21.35
CA ALA A 318 3.63 -18.74 21.05
C ALA A 318 3.23 -18.76 19.56
N SER A 319 3.03 -17.59 18.97
CA SER A 319 2.66 -17.44 17.55
C SER A 319 3.79 -17.90 16.62
N VAL A 320 5.02 -17.46 16.88
CA VAL A 320 6.21 -17.83 16.10
C VAL A 320 6.56 -19.31 16.27
N GLN A 321 6.47 -19.85 17.50
CA GLN A 321 6.67 -21.28 17.77
C GLN A 321 5.65 -22.16 17.04
N LYS A 322 4.40 -21.72 16.97
CA LYS A 322 3.34 -22.44 16.24
C LYS A 322 3.64 -22.44 14.75
N ALA A 323 3.97 -21.28 14.17
CA ALA A 323 4.24 -21.16 12.74
C ALA A 323 5.40 -22.07 12.29
N ILE A 324 6.56 -22.03 12.96
CA ILE A 324 7.70 -22.89 12.58
C ILE A 324 7.37 -24.38 12.75
N GLY A 325 6.50 -24.72 13.71
CA GLY A 325 6.00 -26.07 13.95
C GLY A 325 5.08 -26.61 12.84
N GLU A 326 4.53 -25.75 11.99
CA GLU A 326 3.77 -26.15 10.80
C GLU A 326 4.68 -26.40 9.58
N GLN A 327 5.90 -25.88 9.61
CA GLN A 327 6.73 -25.82 8.40
C GLN A 327 7.50 -27.13 8.11
N PRO A 328 7.28 -27.75 6.92
CA PRO A 328 8.04 -28.92 6.44
C PRO A 328 9.55 -28.77 6.53
N ALA A 329 10.06 -27.63 6.06
CA ALA A 329 11.47 -27.42 5.81
C ALA A 329 12.27 -27.42 7.12
N ALA A 330 11.63 -27.02 8.23
CA ALA A 330 12.25 -26.93 9.55
C ALA A 330 12.74 -28.29 10.08
N ALA A 331 12.22 -29.41 9.56
CA ALA A 331 12.71 -30.75 9.93
C ALA A 331 14.20 -30.95 9.56
N ARG A 332 14.71 -30.25 8.53
CA ARG A 332 16.12 -30.33 8.10
C ARG A 332 17.10 -29.74 9.11
N LEU A 333 16.61 -28.91 10.03
CA LEU A 333 17.40 -28.28 11.08
C LEU A 333 17.54 -29.16 12.33
N LEU A 334 16.74 -30.23 12.43
CA LEU A 334 16.79 -31.13 13.58
C LEU A 334 17.99 -32.08 13.49
N PRO A 335 18.67 -32.37 14.61
CA PRO A 335 19.72 -33.37 14.65
C PRO A 335 19.18 -34.81 14.58
N LEU A 336 17.85 -34.98 14.65
CA LEU A 336 17.14 -36.25 14.61
C LEU A 336 16.10 -36.24 13.49
N GLY A 337 16.05 -37.31 12.72
CA GLY A 337 15.07 -37.55 11.66
C GLY A 337 14.25 -38.83 11.89
N PRO A 338 13.21 -39.05 11.07
CA PRO A 338 12.27 -40.17 11.26
C PRO A 338 12.92 -41.56 11.28
N GLU A 339 13.95 -41.77 10.46
CA GLU A 339 14.66 -43.05 10.39
C GLU A 339 15.37 -43.40 11.69
N GLN A 340 15.91 -42.40 12.39
CA GLN A 340 16.61 -42.57 13.66
C GLN A 340 15.65 -42.79 14.84
N ILE A 341 14.39 -42.39 14.68
CA ILE A 341 13.29 -42.71 15.62
C ILE A 341 12.82 -44.16 15.42
N ALA A 342 12.76 -44.62 14.17
CA ALA A 342 12.43 -45.98 13.79
C ALA A 342 13.59 -46.99 13.99
N ASP A 343 14.55 -46.68 14.86
CA ASP A 343 15.73 -47.50 15.17
C ASP A 343 15.53 -48.26 16.51
N ALA A 344 16.05 -49.48 16.60
CA ALA A 344 16.07 -50.32 17.81
C ALA A 344 16.69 -49.60 19.02
N GLN A 345 17.68 -48.76 18.77
CA GLN A 345 18.43 -48.06 19.80
C GLN A 345 17.75 -46.77 20.26
N TYR A 346 16.63 -46.36 19.65
CA TYR A 346 15.94 -45.14 20.07
C TYR A 346 15.55 -45.22 21.55
N ALA A 347 14.93 -46.33 21.97
CA ALA A 347 14.45 -46.54 23.34
C ALA A 347 15.57 -46.62 24.42
N THR A 348 16.83 -46.79 24.01
CA THR A 348 17.98 -47.00 24.92
C THR A 348 19.12 -45.99 24.73
N SER A 349 18.94 -44.96 23.89
CA SER A 349 20.01 -44.03 23.50
C SER A 349 19.83 -42.61 24.04
N ALA A 350 20.90 -41.83 23.93
CA ALA A 350 20.90 -40.38 24.15
C ALA A 350 19.81 -39.63 23.34
N ARG A 351 19.28 -40.23 22.26
CA ARG A 351 18.21 -39.65 21.44
C ARG A 351 16.91 -39.50 22.21
N LEU A 352 16.57 -40.47 23.08
CA LEU A 352 15.38 -40.44 23.92
C LEU A 352 15.46 -39.31 24.96
N ALA A 353 16.65 -39.10 25.53
CA ALA A 353 16.92 -38.00 26.45
C ALA A 353 16.82 -36.64 25.75
N SER A 354 17.33 -36.51 24.51
CA SER A 354 17.22 -35.27 23.72
C SER A 354 15.76 -34.90 23.42
N VAL A 355 14.94 -35.88 22.99
CA VAL A 355 13.52 -35.63 22.74
C VAL A 355 12.78 -35.29 24.04
N ALA A 356 13.07 -35.98 25.14
CA ALA A 356 12.50 -35.65 26.45
C ALA A 356 12.87 -34.22 26.88
N ALA A 357 14.11 -33.78 26.62
CA ALA A 357 14.53 -32.41 26.89
C ALA A 357 13.76 -31.38 26.06
N TRP A 358 13.46 -31.68 24.78
CA TRP A 358 12.64 -30.80 23.94
C TRP A 358 11.18 -30.72 24.39
N VAL A 359 10.62 -31.83 24.86
CA VAL A 359 9.24 -31.91 25.38
C VAL A 359 9.10 -31.09 26.68
N ASN A 360 10.07 -31.22 27.57
CA ASN A 360 10.04 -30.61 28.90
C ASN A 360 10.39 -29.12 28.92
N ASP A 361 11.13 -28.64 27.92
CA ASP A 361 11.51 -27.22 27.78
C ASP A 361 10.49 -26.46 26.91
N PRO A 362 9.71 -25.51 27.47
CA PRO A 362 8.72 -24.74 26.71
C PRO A 362 9.29 -24.01 25.50
N LEU A 363 10.57 -23.63 25.51
CA LEU A 363 11.21 -22.96 24.39
C LEU A 363 11.49 -23.92 23.24
N LYS A 364 11.65 -25.22 23.50
CA LYS A 364 12.06 -26.25 22.54
C LYS A 364 10.93 -27.16 22.07
N ARG A 365 9.73 -27.03 22.62
CA ARG A 365 8.56 -27.86 22.25
C ARG A 365 8.29 -27.91 20.76
N HIS A 366 8.49 -26.80 20.04
CA HIS A 366 8.33 -26.75 18.59
C HIS A 366 9.24 -27.76 17.85
N ARG A 367 10.46 -28.04 18.34
CA ARG A 367 11.35 -29.06 17.77
C ARG A 367 10.72 -30.46 17.81
N ALA A 368 10.04 -30.80 18.92
CA ALA A 368 9.32 -32.07 19.05
C ALA A 368 8.08 -32.14 18.14
N VAL A 369 7.33 -31.03 17.98
CA VAL A 369 6.21 -30.95 17.01
C VAL A 369 6.70 -31.18 15.58
N ILE A 370 7.79 -30.51 15.19
CA ILE A 370 8.39 -30.63 13.85
C ILE A 370 8.81 -32.08 13.60
N LEU A 371 9.48 -32.72 14.57
CA LEU A 371 9.88 -34.12 14.46
C LEU A 371 8.66 -35.06 14.34
N ALA A 372 7.62 -34.85 15.14
CA ALA A 372 6.40 -35.66 15.08
C ALA A 372 5.73 -35.58 13.70
N LYS A 373 5.62 -34.38 13.13
CA LYS A 373 5.08 -34.19 11.79
C LYS A 373 5.99 -34.73 10.70
N ALA A 374 7.31 -34.64 10.86
CA ALA A 374 8.26 -35.26 9.95
C ALA A 374 8.09 -36.80 9.94
N VAL A 375 7.88 -37.42 11.11
CA VAL A 375 7.59 -38.86 11.22
C VAL A 375 6.27 -39.20 10.54
N VAL A 376 5.21 -38.43 10.77
CA VAL A 376 3.91 -38.64 10.09
C VAL A 376 4.08 -38.66 8.58
N ARG A 377 4.73 -37.64 8.02
CA ARG A 377 4.94 -37.53 6.56
C ARG A 377 5.81 -38.64 6.02
N TRP A 378 6.84 -39.04 6.76
CA TRP A 378 7.71 -40.14 6.38
C TRP A 378 6.99 -41.49 6.38
N LEU A 379 6.04 -41.71 7.30
CA LEU A 379 5.18 -42.90 7.29
C LEU A 379 4.21 -42.86 6.11
N ASP A 380 3.55 -41.72 5.86
CA ASP A 380 2.58 -41.57 4.78
C ASP A 380 3.21 -41.60 3.39
N SER A 381 4.50 -41.25 3.25
CA SER A 381 5.22 -41.33 1.97
C SER A 381 5.70 -42.74 1.60
N ARG A 382 5.55 -43.74 2.47
CA ARG A 382 6.07 -45.10 2.24
C ARG A 382 5.11 -45.94 1.40
N SER A 383 5.66 -46.81 0.55
CA SER A 383 4.88 -47.80 -0.19
C SER A 383 4.30 -48.87 0.74
N PRO A 384 3.22 -49.58 0.34
CA PRO A 384 2.67 -50.69 1.13
C PRO A 384 3.71 -51.78 1.46
N THR A 385 4.64 -52.04 0.54
CA THR A 385 5.75 -53.00 0.72
C THR A 385 6.73 -52.54 1.79
N ASP A 386 7.17 -51.27 1.73
CA ASP A 386 8.11 -50.71 2.71
C ASP A 386 7.50 -50.60 4.11
N MET A 387 6.20 -50.32 4.17
CA MET A 387 5.44 -50.34 5.42
C MET A 387 5.34 -51.76 5.99
N GLY A 388 5.14 -52.78 5.15
CA GLY A 388 5.17 -54.19 5.55
C GLY A 388 6.51 -54.57 6.19
N ILE A 389 7.63 -54.16 5.58
CA ILE A 389 8.98 -54.39 6.11
C ILE A 389 9.19 -53.68 7.46
N LEU A 390 8.72 -52.42 7.58
CA LEU A 390 8.85 -51.64 8.81
C LEU A 390 8.12 -52.30 9.99
N LYS A 391 6.90 -52.79 9.77
CA LYS A 391 6.08 -53.46 10.80
C LYS A 391 6.71 -54.76 11.32
N GLN A 392 7.41 -55.50 10.45
CA GLN A 392 8.10 -56.72 10.85
C GLN A 392 9.32 -56.45 11.74
N LYS A 393 9.89 -55.25 11.67
CA LYS A 393 10.99 -54.81 12.54
C LYS A 393 10.45 -54.40 13.92
N ARG A 394 10.35 -55.36 14.84
CA ARG A 394 9.92 -55.13 16.25
C ARG A 394 10.62 -53.94 16.92
N ALA A 395 11.90 -53.78 16.63
CA ALA A 395 12.71 -52.64 17.08
C ALA A 395 12.20 -51.27 16.61
N ALA A 396 11.82 -51.16 15.34
CA ALA A 396 11.32 -49.92 14.75
C ALA A 396 9.95 -49.55 15.32
N VAL A 397 9.08 -50.55 15.48
CA VAL A 397 7.76 -50.39 16.12
C VAL A 397 7.93 -49.92 17.57
N ALA A 398 8.82 -50.54 18.34
CA ALA A 398 9.09 -50.13 19.72
C ALA A 398 9.60 -48.68 19.81
N GLY A 399 10.48 -48.27 18.88
CA GLY A 399 10.99 -46.90 18.81
C GLY A 399 9.89 -45.88 18.51
N LEU A 400 9.07 -46.13 17.49
CA LEU A 400 7.94 -45.27 17.11
C LEU A 400 6.90 -45.15 18.22
N THR A 401 6.55 -46.26 18.88
CA THR A 401 5.60 -46.27 20.01
C THR A 401 6.16 -45.52 21.23
N ALA A 402 7.45 -45.66 21.52
CA ALA A 402 8.10 -44.92 22.59
C ALA A 402 8.11 -43.41 22.31
N PHE A 403 8.43 -43.01 21.07
CA PHE A 403 8.41 -41.62 20.65
C PHE A 403 7.00 -41.01 20.73
N ALA A 404 5.99 -41.71 20.21
CA ALA A 404 4.59 -41.26 20.26
C ALA A 404 4.14 -40.99 21.70
N ARG A 405 4.53 -41.84 22.65
CA ARG A 405 4.25 -41.62 24.08
C ARG A 405 4.92 -40.35 24.63
N GLN A 406 6.14 -40.02 24.18
CA GLN A 406 6.85 -38.82 24.64
C GLN A 406 6.23 -37.52 24.12
N VAL A 407 5.78 -37.52 22.86
CA VAL A 407 5.25 -36.29 22.22
C VAL A 407 3.74 -36.15 22.34
N ARG A 408 3.03 -37.11 22.94
CA ARG A 408 1.57 -37.13 23.07
C ARG A 408 0.96 -35.79 23.47
N ASP A 409 1.54 -35.14 24.48
CA ASP A 409 1.00 -33.89 25.03
C ASP A 409 1.65 -32.62 24.41
N VAL A 410 2.49 -32.78 23.39
CA VAL A 410 3.23 -31.68 22.76
C VAL A 410 2.52 -31.19 21.50
N GLY A 411 1.68 -30.17 21.66
CA GLY A 411 1.03 -29.49 20.54
C GLY A 411 0.10 -30.40 19.72
N ARG A 412 -0.38 -29.90 18.58
CA ARG A 412 -1.18 -30.72 17.64
C ARG A 412 -0.28 -31.40 16.62
N HIS A 413 -0.31 -32.73 16.61
CA HIS A 413 0.27 -33.57 15.57
C HIS A 413 -0.64 -34.79 15.37
N GLU A 414 -0.61 -35.37 14.17
CA GLU A 414 -1.46 -36.50 13.81
C GLU A 414 -0.80 -37.86 14.10
N LEU A 415 0.28 -37.89 14.88
CA LEU A 415 1.16 -39.06 14.99
C LEU A 415 0.44 -40.30 15.52
N ASP A 416 -0.30 -40.20 16.62
CA ASP A 416 -1.06 -41.32 17.18
C ASP A 416 -2.09 -41.87 16.17
N ALA A 417 -2.78 -40.98 15.45
CA ALA A 417 -3.75 -41.36 14.43
C ALA A 417 -3.08 -42.02 13.21
N THR A 418 -1.94 -41.52 12.77
CA THR A 418 -1.16 -42.10 11.66
C THR A 418 -0.58 -43.46 12.05
N LEU A 419 -0.07 -43.63 13.27
CA LEU A 419 0.41 -44.92 13.76
C LEU A 419 -0.69 -45.97 13.82
N ALA A 420 -1.89 -45.61 14.31
CA ALA A 420 -3.05 -46.49 14.33
C ALA A 420 -3.53 -46.85 12.91
N ARG A 421 -3.60 -45.87 12.00
CA ARG A 421 -3.96 -46.06 10.59
C ARG A 421 -3.04 -47.05 9.88
N HIS A 422 -1.76 -46.99 10.21
CA HIS A 422 -0.75 -47.91 9.70
C HIS A 422 -0.60 -49.17 10.55
N GLY A 423 -1.39 -49.42 11.60
CA GLY A 423 -1.35 -50.64 12.41
C GLY A 423 0.01 -50.88 13.10
N ILE A 424 0.64 -49.80 13.57
CA ILE A 424 1.90 -49.85 14.34
C ILE A 424 1.63 -49.87 15.84
N VAL A 425 0.51 -49.27 16.28
CA VAL A 425 0.06 -49.20 17.68
C VAL A 425 -1.35 -49.78 17.80
#